data_AF-A0A3B1B4F9-F1
#
_entry.id   AF-A0A3B1B4F9-F1
#
_cell.length_a   1.000
_cell.length_b   1.000
_cell.length_c   1.000
_cell.angle_alpha   90.00
_cell.angle_beta   90.00
_cell.angle_gamma   90.00
#
_symmetry.space_group_name_H-M   'P 1'
#
loop_
_entity.id
_entity.type
_entity.pdbx_description
1 polymer ?
#
loop_
_entity_poly.entity_id
_entity_poly.type
_entity_poly.pdbx_seq_one_letter_code
_entity_poly.pdbx_strand_id
1 'polypeptide(L)'
;MTFLKKTLWCNIFLIMLSMMMPIVPSHAEISRKTPSLDGSVTAGPYYNPASKSYFELLRLPSSEKQNWQVASNAAQKRFYKNTKGRLAVVKDIATHQFITRNFRGPNIWIGLQYACGSKTLTWVDGTKITESSFTAWAPQWARTSVRCGGKGYMPVSYTTSQATGISARWQASGPEKFFSLYLVEFPTNGE
;
A
#
# COMPACT_ATOMS: atom_id res chain seq x y z
N MET A 1 16.19 -35.41 -63.04
CA MET A 1 14.71 -35.46 -62.96
C MET A 1 14.35 -35.99 -61.57
N THR A 2 13.77 -35.12 -60.74
CA THR A 2 13.06 -35.41 -59.47
C THR A 2 13.82 -36.08 -58.31
N PHE A 3 14.60 -35.27 -57.60
CA PHE A 3 14.82 -35.36 -56.15
C PHE A 3 13.51 -34.96 -55.44
N LEU A 4 12.74 -35.91 -54.90
CA LEU A 4 11.71 -35.62 -53.88
C LEU A 4 11.21 -36.93 -53.28
N LYS A 5 10.95 -36.92 -51.96
CA LYS A 5 10.42 -37.99 -51.09
C LYS A 5 11.48 -38.76 -50.32
N LYS A 6 11.88 -38.23 -49.16
CA LYS A 6 12.02 -38.97 -47.88
C LYS A 6 12.74 -38.12 -46.82
N THR A 7 12.27 -36.90 -46.53
CA THR A 7 12.77 -36.19 -45.34
C THR A 7 11.82 -35.08 -44.87
N LEU A 8 10.51 -35.32 -44.95
CA LEU A 8 9.53 -34.30 -44.53
C LEU A 8 8.49 -34.84 -43.53
N TRP A 9 8.84 -35.86 -42.74
CA TRP A 9 7.90 -36.48 -41.80
C TRP A 9 8.42 -36.67 -40.38
N CYS A 10 9.57 -36.07 -40.01
CA CYS A 10 10.13 -36.25 -38.67
C CYS A 10 10.39 -34.94 -37.89
N ASN A 11 10.23 -33.76 -38.50
CA ASN A 11 10.50 -32.47 -37.82
C ASN A 11 9.26 -31.59 -37.55
N ILE A 12 8.05 -32.05 -37.88
CA ILE A 12 6.81 -31.31 -37.56
C ILE A 12 6.15 -31.85 -36.28
N PHE A 13 6.49 -33.06 -35.84
CA PHE A 13 5.86 -33.66 -34.66
C PHE A 13 6.44 -33.19 -33.32
N LEU A 14 7.65 -32.60 -33.31
CA LEU A 14 8.29 -32.09 -32.09
C LEU A 14 8.01 -30.62 -31.77
N ILE A 15 7.39 -29.86 -32.69
CA ILE A 15 7.04 -28.45 -32.44
C ILE A 15 5.60 -28.31 -31.89
N MET A 16 4.72 -29.26 -32.20
CA MET A 16 3.32 -29.20 -31.75
C MET A 16 3.11 -29.70 -30.31
N LEU A 17 4.08 -30.41 -29.72
CA LEU A 17 4.02 -30.86 -28.32
C LEU A 17 4.51 -29.79 -27.32
N SER A 18 4.92 -28.61 -27.79
CA SER A 18 5.29 -27.46 -26.94
C SER A 18 4.16 -26.44 -26.77
N MET A 19 3.00 -26.62 -27.42
CA MET A 19 1.91 -25.63 -27.43
C MET A 19 0.64 -26.08 -26.71
N MET A 20 0.73 -27.13 -25.89
CA MET A 20 -0.35 -27.52 -24.97
C MET A 20 0.13 -27.50 -23.53
N MET A 21 0.78 -26.40 -23.12
CA MET A 21 0.64 -26.03 -21.72
C MET A 21 -0.79 -25.53 -21.55
N PRO A 22 -1.63 -26.14 -20.69
CA PRO A 22 -2.86 -25.48 -20.29
C PRO A 22 -2.45 -24.08 -19.82
N ILE A 23 -3.08 -23.06 -20.37
CA ILE A 23 -3.08 -21.74 -19.77
C ILE A 23 -3.71 -21.98 -18.41
N VAL A 24 -2.88 -22.24 -17.40
CA VAL A 24 -3.33 -22.21 -16.02
C VAL A 24 -3.72 -20.75 -15.83
N PRO A 25 -5.01 -20.42 -15.63
CA PRO A 25 -5.34 -19.07 -15.24
C PRO A 25 -4.54 -18.81 -13.97
N SER A 26 -3.60 -17.86 -14.06
CA SER A 26 -2.89 -17.37 -12.89
C SER A 26 -3.96 -16.86 -11.92
N HIS A 27 -4.29 -17.68 -10.92
CA HIS A 27 -5.12 -17.28 -9.78
C HIS A 27 -4.38 -16.27 -8.88
N ALA A 28 -3.54 -15.41 -9.45
CA ALA A 28 -2.89 -14.31 -8.76
C ALA A 28 -3.77 -13.04 -8.73
N GLU A 29 -5.09 -13.18 -8.75
CA GLU A 29 -5.89 -12.32 -7.87
C GLU A 29 -5.96 -13.01 -6.51
N ILE A 30 -4.83 -13.04 -5.80
CA ILE A 30 -4.87 -13.04 -4.33
C ILE A 30 -5.70 -11.81 -3.99
N SER A 31 -6.98 -12.02 -3.70
CA SER A 31 -7.97 -10.95 -3.60
C SER A 31 -7.51 -9.99 -2.52
N ARG A 32 -6.95 -8.84 -2.93
CA ARG A 32 -6.45 -7.84 -1.99
C ARG A 32 -7.57 -7.51 -1.01
N LYS A 33 -7.25 -7.50 0.29
CA LYS A 33 -8.25 -7.54 1.35
C LYS A 33 -8.62 -6.12 1.79
N THR A 34 -9.89 -5.93 2.13
CA THR A 34 -10.46 -4.68 2.65
C THR A 34 -11.13 -4.97 4.00
N PRO A 35 -11.06 -4.07 4.98
CA PRO A 35 -11.84 -4.20 6.20
C PRO A 35 -13.35 -4.18 5.91
N SER A 36 -14.14 -4.77 6.80
CA SER A 36 -15.60 -4.63 6.77
C SER A 36 -16.00 -3.16 6.99
N LEU A 37 -17.23 -2.82 6.57
CA LEU A 37 -17.74 -1.44 6.65
C LEU A 37 -17.92 -0.95 8.10
N ASP A 38 -18.23 -1.86 9.01
CA ASP A 38 -18.35 -1.64 10.46
C ASP A 38 -17.01 -1.74 11.20
N GLY A 39 -15.93 -2.17 10.53
CA GLY A 39 -14.61 -2.35 11.11
C GLY A 39 -14.45 -3.59 12.01
N SER A 40 -15.46 -4.46 12.09
CA SER A 40 -15.40 -5.71 12.86
C SER A 40 -14.40 -6.72 12.29
N VAL A 41 -14.14 -6.66 10.99
CA VAL A 41 -13.16 -7.47 10.27
C VAL A 41 -12.08 -6.56 9.69
N THR A 42 -10.83 -6.82 10.02
CA THR A 42 -9.67 -6.10 9.48
C THR A 42 -9.06 -6.85 8.29
N ALA A 43 -8.14 -6.21 7.58
CA ALA A 43 -7.34 -6.87 6.55
C ALA A 43 -5.88 -6.97 7.06
N GLY A 44 -5.44 -8.19 7.39
CA GLY A 44 -4.15 -8.46 8.03
C GLY A 44 -4.31 -8.94 9.48
N PRO A 45 -3.23 -8.97 10.27
CA PRO A 45 -1.87 -8.51 9.93
C PRO A 45 -1.13 -9.41 8.94
N TYR A 46 -0.43 -8.84 7.96
CA TYR A 46 0.42 -9.55 6.99
C TYR A 46 1.90 -9.17 7.16
N TYR A 47 2.79 -10.16 7.16
CA TYR A 47 4.23 -9.93 7.31
C TYR A 47 4.87 -9.45 6.00
N ASN A 48 5.61 -8.35 6.06
CA ASN A 48 6.46 -7.86 4.98
C ASN A 48 7.93 -8.16 5.29
N PRO A 49 8.61 -9.04 4.54
CA PRO A 49 10.01 -9.37 4.78
C PRO A 49 10.96 -8.18 4.53
N ALA A 50 10.60 -7.25 3.64
CA ALA A 50 11.47 -6.12 3.30
C ALA A 50 11.63 -5.14 4.48
N SER A 51 10.53 -4.80 5.16
CA SER A 51 10.56 -3.91 6.33
C SER A 51 10.70 -4.66 7.66
N LYS A 52 10.57 -5.99 7.66
CA LYS A 52 10.49 -6.83 8.86
C LYS A 52 9.37 -6.35 9.81
N SER A 53 8.18 -6.13 9.25
CA SER A 53 7.03 -5.62 9.99
C SER A 53 5.75 -6.35 9.58
N TYR A 54 4.78 -6.43 10.49
CA TYR A 54 3.41 -6.79 10.13
C TYR A 54 2.60 -5.54 9.79
N PHE A 55 1.70 -5.65 8.81
CA PHE A 55 0.80 -4.57 8.43
C PHE A 55 -0.66 -5.00 8.52
N GLU A 56 -1.49 -4.15 9.10
CA GLU A 56 -2.93 -4.36 9.22
C GLU A 56 -3.66 -3.11 8.73
N LEU A 57 -4.62 -3.27 7.82
CA LEU A 57 -5.53 -2.20 7.41
C LEU A 57 -6.78 -2.26 8.28
N LEU A 58 -7.13 -1.13 8.89
CA LEU A 58 -8.27 -0.99 9.79
C LEU A 58 -9.18 0.15 9.36
N ARG A 59 -10.37 0.17 9.96
CA ARG A 59 -11.37 1.23 9.80
C ARG A 59 -11.68 1.87 11.15
N LEU A 60 -11.63 3.19 11.20
CA LEU A 60 -12.12 3.98 12.33
C LEU A 60 -13.65 3.91 12.41
N PRO A 61 -14.22 3.79 13.61
CA PRO A 61 -15.67 3.81 13.76
C PRO A 61 -16.27 5.14 13.27
N SER A 62 -17.51 5.11 12.79
CA SER A 62 -18.22 6.30 12.29
C SER A 62 -18.51 7.34 13.38
N SER A 63 -18.49 6.93 14.65
CA SER A 63 -18.64 7.81 15.82
C SER A 63 -17.40 8.65 16.12
N GLU A 64 -16.24 8.32 15.55
CA GLU A 64 -15.00 9.05 15.78
C GLU A 64 -14.71 10.07 14.67
N LYS A 65 -13.94 11.11 15.02
CA LYS A 65 -13.39 12.02 14.02
C LYS A 65 -12.37 11.24 13.18
N GLN A 66 -12.69 10.98 11.92
CA GLN A 66 -11.87 10.13 11.04
C GLN A 66 -10.62 10.85 10.49
N ASN A 67 -10.00 11.72 11.28
CA ASN A 67 -8.81 12.46 10.89
C ASN A 67 -7.53 11.68 11.22
N TRP A 68 -6.41 12.16 10.70
CA TRP A 68 -5.12 11.49 10.84
C TRP A 68 -4.67 11.35 12.30
N GLN A 69 -4.92 12.35 13.15
CA GLN A 69 -4.49 12.30 14.55
C GLN A 69 -5.20 11.17 15.30
N VAL A 70 -6.51 11.01 15.07
CA VAL A 70 -7.28 9.91 15.65
C VAL A 70 -6.78 8.58 15.11
N ALA A 71 -6.53 8.46 13.81
CA ALA A 71 -5.92 7.26 13.22
C ALA A 71 -4.56 6.92 13.84
N SER A 72 -3.71 7.92 14.08
CA SER A 72 -2.41 7.74 14.74
C SER A 72 -2.56 7.27 16.18
N ASN A 73 -3.45 7.88 16.95
CA ASN A 73 -3.72 7.47 18.33
C ASN A 73 -4.31 6.05 18.37
N ALA A 74 -5.20 5.71 17.44
CA ALA A 74 -5.76 4.37 17.31
C ALA A 74 -4.68 3.34 16.98
N ALA A 75 -3.80 3.63 16.02
CA ALA A 75 -2.67 2.77 15.66
C ALA A 75 -1.74 2.50 16.85
N GLN A 76 -1.44 3.54 17.66
CA GLN A 76 -0.59 3.42 18.84
C GLN A 76 -1.19 2.61 19.98
N LYS A 77 -2.51 2.39 19.99
CA LYS A 77 -3.20 1.52 20.96
C LYS A 77 -3.21 0.05 20.54
N ARG A 78 -2.78 -0.27 19.31
CA ARG A 78 -2.76 -1.64 18.79
C ARG A 78 -1.50 -2.36 19.26
N PHE A 79 -1.65 -3.66 19.48
CA PHE A 79 -0.55 -4.58 19.73
C PHE A 79 -0.72 -5.83 18.89
N TYR A 80 0.38 -6.35 18.37
CA TYR A 80 0.42 -7.65 17.70
C TYR A 80 1.75 -8.31 18.03
N LYS A 81 1.73 -9.56 18.52
CA LYS A 81 2.93 -10.28 18.97
C LYS A 81 3.85 -9.42 19.86
N ASN A 82 3.30 -8.86 20.94
CA ASN A 82 3.99 -7.96 21.86
C ASN A 82 4.60 -6.68 21.24
N THR A 83 4.33 -6.41 19.98
CA THR A 83 4.82 -5.22 19.27
C THR A 83 3.73 -4.15 19.26
N LYS A 84 4.08 -2.94 19.70
CA LYS A 84 3.18 -1.78 19.65
C LYS A 84 3.04 -1.25 18.23
N GLY A 85 1.80 -0.97 17.83
CA GLY A 85 1.49 -0.43 16.51
C GLY A 85 1.86 1.04 16.33
N ARG A 86 2.05 1.44 15.07
CA ARG A 86 2.13 2.83 14.62
C ARG A 86 1.49 2.95 13.24
N LEU A 87 1.21 4.16 12.76
CA LEU A 87 0.82 4.30 11.36
C LEU A 87 1.98 3.88 10.44
N ALA A 88 1.62 3.26 9.32
CA ALA A 88 2.58 2.59 8.46
C ALA A 88 3.69 3.49 7.91
N VAL A 89 4.92 3.02 8.02
CA VAL A 89 6.12 3.62 7.44
C VAL A 89 6.49 2.90 6.14
N VAL A 90 6.70 3.66 5.05
CA VAL A 90 6.93 3.10 3.70
C VAL A 90 8.20 3.70 3.10
N LYS A 91 9.35 3.12 3.42
CA LYS A 91 10.67 3.67 3.10
C LYS A 91 11.31 3.15 1.81
N ASP A 92 10.69 2.16 1.18
CA ASP A 92 11.26 1.48 0.02
C ASP A 92 10.17 0.94 -0.92
N ILE A 93 10.60 0.61 -2.14
CA ILE A 93 9.72 0.11 -3.21
C ILE A 93 9.11 -1.25 -2.89
N ALA A 94 9.82 -2.14 -2.17
CA ALA A 94 9.32 -3.47 -1.84
C ALA A 94 8.17 -3.38 -0.84
N THR A 95 8.30 -2.54 0.19
CA THR A 95 7.23 -2.23 1.16
C THR A 95 6.04 -1.56 0.47
N HIS A 96 6.28 -0.64 -0.46
CA HIS A 96 5.20 -0.05 -1.26
C HIS A 96 4.45 -1.08 -2.11
N GLN A 97 5.17 -1.95 -2.81
CA GLN A 97 4.58 -3.04 -3.60
C GLN A 97 3.83 -4.02 -2.72
N PHE A 98 4.37 -4.36 -1.56
CA PHE A 98 3.70 -5.19 -0.56
C PHE A 98 2.35 -4.59 -0.16
N ILE A 99 2.31 -3.30 0.18
CA ILE A 99 1.08 -2.63 0.60
C ILE A 99 0.05 -2.61 -0.53
N THR A 100 0.46 -2.22 -1.74
CA THR A 100 -0.45 -2.08 -2.89
C THR A 100 -1.00 -3.42 -3.40
N ARG A 101 -0.30 -4.53 -3.18
CA ARG A 101 -0.75 -5.89 -3.50
C ARG A 101 -1.71 -6.45 -2.47
N ASN A 102 -1.47 -6.22 -1.18
CA ASN A 102 -2.23 -6.87 -0.11
C ASN A 102 -3.47 -6.10 0.33
N PHE A 103 -3.44 -4.76 0.25
CA PHE A 103 -4.49 -3.91 0.81
C PHE A 103 -5.23 -3.12 -0.26
N ARG A 104 -6.54 -2.93 -0.07
CA ARG A 104 -7.39 -2.05 -0.89
C ARG A 104 -8.19 -1.12 0.00
N GLY A 105 -8.51 0.05 -0.53
CA GLY A 105 -9.40 0.98 0.13
C GLY A 105 -9.10 2.42 -0.27
N PRO A 106 -10.12 3.27 -0.37
CA PRO A 106 -9.91 4.67 -0.69
C PRO A 106 -9.25 5.39 0.47
N ASN A 107 -8.24 6.21 0.18
CA ASN A 107 -7.71 7.24 1.09
C ASN A 107 -7.25 6.67 2.43
N ILE A 108 -6.23 5.82 2.40
CA ILE A 108 -5.75 5.13 3.60
C ILE A 108 -4.72 6.02 4.29
N TRP A 109 -4.94 6.42 5.54
CA TRP A 109 -3.94 7.14 6.32
C TRP A 109 -2.67 6.29 6.52
N ILE A 110 -1.51 6.93 6.33
CA ILE A 110 -0.19 6.36 6.61
C ILE A 110 0.61 7.29 7.52
N GLY A 111 1.74 6.81 8.01
CA GLY A 111 2.55 7.50 9.01
C GLY A 111 3.37 8.67 8.50
N LEU A 112 3.09 9.24 7.33
CA LEU A 112 3.86 10.36 6.79
C LEU A 112 3.11 11.69 7.01
N GLN A 113 3.86 12.72 7.40
CA GLN A 113 3.37 14.08 7.53
C GLN A 113 4.33 15.07 6.89
N TYR A 114 3.79 16.13 6.30
CA TYR A 114 4.54 17.31 5.90
C TYR A 114 4.39 18.40 6.96
N ALA A 115 5.47 18.75 7.65
CA ALA A 115 5.52 19.85 8.60
C ALA A 115 5.69 21.17 7.85
N CYS A 116 4.76 22.10 8.02
CA CYS A 116 4.69 23.29 7.18
C CYS A 116 5.68 24.38 7.56
N GLY A 117 6.00 24.52 8.85
CA GLY A 117 6.99 25.50 9.32
C GLY A 117 8.40 25.17 8.85
N SER A 118 8.80 23.90 8.96
CA SER A 118 10.13 23.43 8.54
C SER A 118 10.20 22.99 7.08
N LYS A 119 9.05 22.85 6.41
CA LYS A 119 8.92 22.30 5.05
C LYS A 119 9.54 20.90 4.91
N THR A 120 9.42 20.08 5.95
CA THR A 120 10.01 18.73 6.00
C THR A 120 8.94 17.65 5.99
N LEU A 121 9.23 16.55 5.31
CA LEU A 121 8.45 15.33 5.36
C LEU A 121 9.04 14.38 6.41
N THR A 122 8.24 13.95 7.37
CA THR A 122 8.68 13.13 8.50
C THR A 122 7.72 11.97 8.72
N TRP A 123 8.26 10.76 8.84
CA TRP A 123 7.54 9.58 9.26
C TRP A 123 7.25 9.62 10.76
N VAL A 124 6.20 8.92 11.21
CA VAL A 124 5.87 8.79 12.66
C VAL A 124 6.96 8.12 13.49
N ASP A 125 7.95 7.49 12.86
CA ASP A 125 9.14 6.95 13.54
C ASP A 125 10.29 7.97 13.67
N GLY A 126 10.06 9.23 13.27
CA GLY A 126 11.03 10.32 13.32
C GLY A 126 11.92 10.43 12.08
N THR A 127 11.90 9.46 11.17
CA THR A 127 12.74 9.49 9.97
C THR A 127 12.28 10.57 9.01
N LYS A 128 13.21 11.40 8.53
CA LYS A 128 12.93 12.45 7.52
C LYS A 128 13.10 11.89 6.11
N ILE A 129 12.26 12.35 5.18
CA ILE A 129 12.45 12.13 3.74
C ILE A 129 13.48 13.14 3.21
N THR A 130 14.47 12.63 2.49
CA THR A 130 15.50 13.37 1.76
C THR A 130 15.27 13.26 0.24
N GLU A 131 16.09 13.96 -0.56
CA GLU A 131 16.04 13.86 -2.03
C GLU A 131 16.32 12.44 -2.56
N SER A 132 17.13 11.66 -1.84
CA SER A 132 17.46 10.26 -2.17
C SER A 132 16.46 9.24 -1.65
N SER A 133 15.48 9.66 -0.85
CA SER A 133 14.50 8.75 -0.24
C SER A 133 13.49 8.25 -1.27
N PHE A 134 13.02 7.02 -1.11
CA PHE A 134 11.91 6.51 -1.91
C PHE A 134 10.65 7.37 -1.69
N THR A 135 9.97 7.69 -2.79
CA THR A 135 8.65 8.31 -2.74
C THR A 135 7.69 7.71 -3.76
N ALA A 136 6.41 7.70 -3.43
CA ALA A 136 5.35 7.20 -4.31
C ALA A 136 4.24 8.24 -4.51
N TRP A 137 4.60 9.52 -4.65
CA TRP A 137 3.64 10.60 -4.83
C TRP A 137 2.73 10.40 -6.05
N ALA A 138 1.49 10.84 -5.91
CA ALA A 138 0.60 11.06 -7.05
C ALA A 138 1.08 12.28 -7.85
N PRO A 139 0.78 12.38 -9.16
CA PRO A 139 1.14 13.56 -9.96
C PRO A 139 0.70 14.87 -9.30
N GLN A 140 -0.50 14.86 -8.70
CA GLN A 140 -0.95 15.92 -7.81
C GLN A 140 -0.56 15.59 -6.36
N TRP A 141 0.52 16.19 -5.88
CA TRP A 141 1.10 15.91 -4.56
C TRP A 141 0.15 16.19 -3.39
N ALA A 142 -0.68 17.24 -3.49
CA ALA A 142 -1.64 17.64 -2.48
C ALA A 142 -3.08 17.54 -3.01
N ARG A 143 -3.96 16.86 -2.27
CA ARG A 143 -5.35 16.62 -2.67
C ARG A 143 -6.20 17.88 -2.70
N THR A 144 -5.88 18.86 -1.85
CA THR A 144 -6.72 20.03 -1.63
C THR A 144 -5.93 21.33 -1.72
N SER A 145 -6.64 22.43 -2.00
CA SER A 145 -6.12 23.79 -1.84
C SER A 145 -5.85 24.14 -0.38
N VAL A 146 -6.58 23.54 0.57
CA VAL A 146 -6.33 23.69 2.01
C VAL A 146 -5.03 22.99 2.37
N ARG A 147 -4.03 23.80 2.77
CA ARG A 147 -2.71 23.37 3.23
C ARG A 147 -2.53 23.77 4.68
N CYS A 148 -1.92 22.89 5.49
CA CYS A 148 -1.42 23.14 6.85
C CYS A 148 -2.45 23.45 7.95
N GLY A 149 -3.52 24.22 7.63
CA GLY A 149 -4.55 24.66 8.57
C GLY A 149 -3.96 25.26 9.86
N GLY A 150 -4.76 25.28 10.93
CA GLY A 150 -4.28 25.64 12.27
C GLY A 150 -3.39 24.58 12.95
N LYS A 151 -3.06 23.48 12.27
CA LYS A 151 -2.27 22.37 12.84
C LYS A 151 -0.79 22.43 12.47
N GLY A 152 -0.42 23.23 11.48
CA GLY A 152 0.98 23.38 11.05
C GLY A 152 1.55 22.17 10.31
N TYR A 153 0.73 21.20 9.93
CA TYR A 153 1.15 20.03 9.14
C TYR A 153 0.07 19.58 8.14
N MET A 154 0.49 18.78 7.16
CA MET A 154 -0.38 18.07 6.22
C MET A 154 -0.16 16.56 6.35
N PRO A 155 -1.16 15.78 6.79
CA PRO A 155 -1.05 14.33 6.80
C PRO A 155 -1.06 13.74 5.39
N VAL A 156 -0.45 12.57 5.22
CA VAL A 156 -0.39 11.86 3.93
C VAL A 156 -1.23 10.59 3.98
N SER A 157 -1.90 10.31 2.87
CA SER A 157 -2.69 9.10 2.65
C SER A 157 -2.31 8.43 1.34
N TYR A 158 -2.58 7.13 1.23
CA TYR A 158 -2.68 6.47 -0.06
C TYR A 158 -4.01 6.83 -0.74
N THR A 159 -3.95 7.45 -1.90
CA THR A 159 -5.09 7.56 -2.81
C THR A 159 -5.16 6.34 -3.71
N THR A 160 -6.32 5.69 -3.78
CA THR A 160 -6.61 4.63 -4.74
C THR A 160 -7.77 5.08 -5.61
N SER A 161 -7.59 5.15 -6.93
CA SER A 161 -8.73 5.31 -7.83
C SER A 161 -9.38 3.94 -8.04
N GLN A 162 -10.60 3.78 -7.54
CA GLN A 162 -11.40 2.58 -7.81
C GLN A 162 -11.80 2.46 -9.30
N ALA A 163 -11.81 3.58 -10.04
CA ALA A 163 -12.33 3.65 -11.41
C ALA A 163 -11.26 3.49 -12.51
N THR A 164 -9.98 3.75 -12.24
CA THR A 164 -8.95 3.87 -13.30
C THR A 164 -7.79 2.89 -13.19
N GLY A 165 -7.82 1.94 -12.24
CA GLY A 165 -6.73 0.97 -12.07
C GLY A 165 -5.39 1.59 -11.63
N ILE A 166 -5.39 2.87 -11.21
CA ILE A 166 -4.16 3.56 -10.78
C ILE A 166 -3.70 2.96 -9.44
N SER A 167 -2.46 2.47 -9.44
CA SER A 167 -1.71 2.00 -8.28
C SER A 167 -1.80 2.98 -7.12
N ALA A 168 -1.95 2.50 -5.89
CA ALA A 168 -2.06 3.38 -4.73
C ALA A 168 -0.87 4.36 -4.67
N ARG A 169 -1.12 5.67 -4.67
CA ARG A 169 -0.07 6.71 -4.61
C ARG A 169 -0.24 7.59 -3.37
N TRP A 170 0.82 8.23 -2.91
CA TRP A 170 0.79 9.13 -1.77
C TRP A 170 0.21 10.48 -2.16
N GLN A 171 -0.61 11.03 -1.28
CA GLN A 171 -1.16 12.36 -1.44
C GLN A 171 -1.31 13.05 -0.08
N ALA A 172 -0.76 14.25 0.02
CA ALA A 172 -0.91 15.10 1.20
C ALA A 172 -2.32 15.70 1.23
N SER A 173 -2.88 15.83 2.42
CA SER A 173 -4.23 16.36 2.64
C SER A 173 -4.21 17.45 3.72
N GLY A 174 -5.24 18.29 3.76
CA GLY A 174 -5.45 19.16 4.91
C GLY A 174 -5.66 18.34 6.20
N PRO A 175 -5.27 18.86 7.37
CA PRO A 175 -5.34 18.12 8.64
C PRO A 175 -6.77 17.79 9.07
N GLU A 176 -7.76 18.55 8.60
CA GLU A 176 -9.19 18.34 8.89
C GLU A 176 -9.89 17.41 7.89
N LYS A 177 -9.14 16.65 7.08
CA LYS A 177 -9.73 15.62 6.22
C LYS A 177 -10.10 14.38 7.02
N PHE A 178 -11.18 13.76 6.58
CA PHE A 178 -11.77 12.59 7.23
C PHE A 178 -11.66 11.39 6.30
N PHE A 179 -10.76 10.47 6.64
CA PHE A 179 -10.68 9.16 6.01
C PHE A 179 -10.80 8.07 7.07
N SER A 180 -11.75 7.17 6.84
CA SER A 180 -12.05 6.09 7.78
C SER A 180 -10.97 5.00 7.79
N LEU A 181 -10.15 4.87 6.75
CA LEU A 181 -9.16 3.81 6.65
C LEU A 181 -7.78 4.29 7.10
N TYR A 182 -7.07 3.43 7.82
CA TYR A 182 -5.69 3.67 8.25
C TYR A 182 -4.89 2.37 8.28
N LEU A 183 -3.63 2.46 7.86
CA LEU A 183 -2.72 1.32 7.82
C LEU A 183 -1.80 1.36 9.03
N VAL A 184 -1.82 0.28 9.82
CA VAL A 184 -0.97 0.08 10.99
C VAL A 184 0.21 -0.80 10.60
N GLU A 185 1.38 -0.44 11.12
CA GLU A 185 2.60 -1.24 11.09
C GLU A 185 2.95 -1.67 12.52
N PHE A 186 3.35 -2.93 12.67
CA PHE A 186 3.96 -3.50 13.86
C PHE A 186 5.43 -3.85 13.55
N PRO A 187 6.39 -2.96 13.87
CA PRO A 187 7.80 -3.16 13.54
C PRO A 187 8.46 -4.19 14.46
N THR A 188 8.88 -5.33 13.92
CA THR A 188 9.41 -6.46 14.72
C THR A 188 10.91 -6.41 14.93
N ASN A 189 11.61 -5.52 14.20
CA ASN A 189 13.09 -5.47 14.17
C ASN A 189 13.78 -6.79 13.76
N GLY A 190 13.04 -7.77 13.22
CA GLY A 190 13.59 -9.01 12.67
C GLY A 190 13.47 -10.27 13.52
N GLU A 191 12.46 -10.35 14.38
CA GLU A 191 11.94 -11.64 14.88
C GLU A 191 11.37 -12.53 13.76
#